data_AF-A0A962S9V6-F1
#
_entry.id   AF-A0A962S9V6-F1
#
_cell.length_a   1.000
_cell.length_b   1.000
_cell.length_c   1.000
_cell.angle_alpha   90.00
_cell.angle_beta   90.00
_cell.angle_gamma   90.00
#
_symmetry.space_group_name_H-M   'P 1'
#
loop_
_entity.id
_entity.type
_entity.pdbx_description
1 polymer ?
#
loop_
_entity_poly.entity_id
_entity_poly.type
_entity_poly.pdbx_seq_one_letter_code
_entity_poly.pdbx_strand_id
1 'polypeptide(L)'
;MPLSEPVGRELLHTRKVTCAGYRRHDGLYDIEGSIVDTKSYDFDNRDRGGRIHAGEPLHEMHVRLTLDLDMVVHDAEAVTEWAPYHVCSNAAASIKNIIGLQIGPGWRGRVNRALGKATGCTHITELLGPMATTAYQTMVAEMQKRSGPADDSQPPRQLNACFAYADDGPVVKREWPRWYRGGDKPV
;
A
#
# COMPACT_ATOMS: atom_id res chain seq x y z
N MET A 1 -7.64 -6.34 -22.22
CA MET A 1 -8.23 -5.31 -23.11
C MET A 1 -7.69 -3.96 -22.67
N PRO A 2 -7.28 -3.07 -23.59
CA PRO A 2 -6.89 -1.71 -23.23
C PRO A 2 -8.10 -0.91 -22.73
N LEU A 3 -7.84 0.21 -22.05
CA LEU A 3 -8.88 1.20 -21.79
C LEU A 3 -9.47 1.71 -23.12
N SER A 4 -10.70 2.23 -23.09
CA SER A 4 -11.29 2.91 -24.25
C SER A 4 -10.46 4.13 -24.65
N GLU A 5 -10.56 4.53 -25.92
CA GLU A 5 -9.90 5.73 -26.41
C GLU A 5 -10.36 6.97 -25.62
N PRO A 6 -9.43 7.75 -25.03
CA PRO A 6 -9.79 8.95 -24.28
C PRO A 6 -10.13 10.11 -25.23
N VAL A 7 -10.92 11.06 -24.74
CA VAL A 7 -11.03 12.39 -25.37
C VAL A 7 -9.68 13.13 -25.31
N GLY A 8 -9.50 14.15 -26.16
CA GLY A 8 -8.31 15.01 -26.14
C GLY A 8 -8.05 15.59 -24.74
N ARG A 9 -6.81 15.48 -24.25
CA ARG A 9 -6.42 15.84 -22.88
C ARG A 9 -4.94 16.20 -22.80
N GLU A 10 -4.58 16.97 -21.78
CA GLU A 10 -3.20 17.32 -21.45
C GLU A 10 -2.76 16.58 -20.18
N LEU A 11 -1.50 16.13 -20.15
CA LEU A 11 -0.91 15.60 -18.92
C LEU A 11 -0.56 16.78 -18.02
N LEU A 12 -1.06 16.79 -16.78
CA LEU A 12 -0.78 17.86 -15.80
C LEU A 12 0.04 17.38 -14.60
N HIS A 13 -0.13 16.12 -14.21
CA HIS A 13 0.45 15.57 -13.01
C HIS A 13 0.71 14.08 -13.19
N THR A 14 1.84 13.62 -12.70
CA THR A 14 2.18 12.19 -12.65
C THR A 14 2.54 11.84 -11.22
N ARG A 15 1.87 10.82 -10.69
CA ARG A 15 2.26 10.15 -9.44
C ARG A 15 2.78 8.77 -9.79
N LYS A 16 4.00 8.47 -9.39
CA LYS A 16 4.58 7.12 -9.45
C LYS A 16 4.66 6.56 -8.04
N VAL A 17 4.10 5.38 -7.83
CA VAL A 17 4.26 4.62 -6.60
C VAL A 17 4.96 3.32 -6.94
N THR A 18 6.03 3.00 -6.23
CA THR A 18 6.73 1.72 -6.35
C THR A 18 6.78 1.07 -4.99
N CYS A 19 6.46 -0.22 -4.92
CA CYS A 19 6.56 -0.99 -3.70
C CYS A 19 7.27 -2.31 -4.00
N ALA A 20 8.26 -2.66 -3.18
CA ALA A 20 9.03 -3.89 -3.29
C ALA A 20 9.06 -4.59 -1.93
N GLY A 21 9.11 -5.92 -1.96
CA GLY A 21 9.17 -6.74 -0.76
C GLY A 21 10.38 -7.65 -0.77
N TYR A 22 11.04 -7.77 0.37
CA TYR A 22 12.31 -8.45 0.55
C TYR A 22 12.23 -9.36 1.78
N ARG A 23 12.79 -10.57 1.66
CA ARG A 23 13.03 -11.44 2.82
C ARG A 23 14.40 -11.12 3.42
N ARG A 24 14.46 -10.89 4.73
CA ARG A 24 15.71 -10.67 5.46
C ARG A 24 16.34 -11.99 5.91
N HIS A 25 17.63 -11.94 6.22
CA HIS A 25 18.38 -13.11 6.71
C HIS A 25 17.99 -13.50 8.15
N ASP A 26 17.43 -12.59 8.93
CA ASP A 26 16.98 -12.79 10.31
C ASP A 26 15.55 -13.34 10.42
N GLY A 27 14.92 -13.65 9.28
CA GLY A 27 13.55 -14.20 9.23
C GLY A 27 12.43 -13.15 9.20
N LEU A 28 12.76 -11.86 9.26
CA LEU A 28 11.81 -10.77 9.04
C LEU A 28 11.71 -10.42 7.54
N TYR A 29 10.84 -9.47 7.22
CA TYR A 29 10.58 -9.00 5.87
C TYR A 29 10.66 -7.49 5.82
N ASP A 30 11.33 -6.93 4.81
CA ASP A 30 11.29 -5.49 4.55
C ASP A 30 10.39 -5.20 3.35
N ILE A 31 9.51 -4.22 3.52
CA ILE A 31 8.67 -3.68 2.46
C ILE A 31 9.08 -2.24 2.24
N GLU A 32 9.63 -1.95 1.07
CA GLU A 32 10.03 -0.61 0.67
C GLU A 32 8.99 -0.01 -0.26
N GLY A 33 8.60 1.23 0.01
CA GLY A 33 7.67 2.01 -0.79
C GLY A 33 8.30 3.34 -1.15
N SER A 34 8.07 3.80 -2.38
CA SER A 34 8.39 5.16 -2.80
C SER A 34 7.21 5.81 -3.50
N ILE A 35 7.09 7.13 -3.35
CA ILE A 35 6.15 7.98 -4.07
C ILE A 35 6.92 9.14 -4.69
N VAL A 36 6.71 9.35 -5.99
CA VAL A 36 7.27 10.48 -6.73
C VAL A 36 6.14 11.19 -7.48
N ASP A 37 5.91 12.45 -7.13
CA ASP A 37 4.95 13.32 -7.81
C ASP A 37 5.69 14.35 -8.65
N THR A 38 5.34 14.46 -9.94
CA THR A 38 5.85 15.49 -10.86
C THR A 38 4.70 16.20 -11.57
N LYS A 39 4.98 17.40 -12.09
CA LYS A 39 4.07 18.15 -12.96
C LYS A 39 4.71 18.37 -14.32
N SER A 40 3.89 18.53 -15.34
CA SER A 40 4.32 18.80 -16.73
C SER A 40 4.56 20.28 -17.02
N TYR A 41 4.32 21.15 -16.04
CA TYR A 41 4.43 22.59 -16.16
C TYR A 41 5.17 23.17 -14.95
N ASP A 42 5.84 24.29 -15.18
CA ASP A 42 6.48 25.10 -14.15
C ASP A 42 5.43 25.78 -13.27
N PHE A 43 5.71 25.92 -11.98
CA PHE A 43 4.86 26.68 -11.07
C PHE A 43 5.66 27.34 -9.95
N ASP A 44 5.12 28.45 -9.46
CA ASP A 44 5.80 29.23 -8.42
C ASP A 44 5.81 28.49 -7.09
N ASN A 45 6.96 28.54 -6.41
CA ASN A 45 7.13 28.01 -5.07
C ASN A 45 8.18 28.82 -4.31
N ARG A 46 7.76 29.51 -3.25
CA ARG A 46 8.62 30.37 -2.46
C ARG A 46 9.74 29.61 -1.75
N ASP A 47 9.44 28.46 -1.16
CA ASP A 47 10.38 27.64 -0.39
C ASP A 47 11.41 26.94 -1.30
N ARG A 48 11.14 26.84 -2.60
CA ARG A 48 12.04 26.23 -3.59
C ARG A 48 12.75 27.26 -4.46
N GLY A 49 12.98 28.46 -3.94
CA GLY A 49 13.75 29.50 -4.64
C GLY A 49 12.95 30.24 -5.72
N GLY A 50 11.63 30.18 -5.66
CA GLY A 50 10.71 30.93 -6.51
C GLY A 50 9.91 30.05 -7.49
N ARG A 51 10.44 28.90 -7.91
CA ARG A 51 9.79 28.05 -8.92
C ARG A 51 10.26 26.60 -8.84
N ILE A 52 9.34 25.67 -9.11
CA ILE A 52 9.61 24.26 -9.39
C ILE A 52 9.38 24.04 -10.89
N HIS A 53 10.33 23.40 -11.56
CA HIS A 53 10.29 23.21 -13.01
C HIS A 53 9.50 21.95 -13.41
N ALA A 54 8.97 21.96 -14.63
CA ALA A 54 8.33 20.81 -15.24
C ALA A 54 9.25 19.57 -15.18
N GLY A 55 8.70 18.44 -14.73
CA GLY A 55 9.43 17.18 -14.55
C GLY A 55 10.21 17.06 -13.23
N GLU A 56 10.44 18.16 -12.51
CA GLU A 56 11.09 18.14 -11.20
C GLU A 56 10.16 17.51 -10.14
N PRO A 57 10.69 16.67 -9.21
CA PRO A 57 9.90 16.15 -8.10
C PRO A 57 9.31 17.25 -7.23
N LEU A 58 7.98 17.29 -7.19
CA LEU A 58 7.21 18.04 -6.21
C LEU A 58 7.21 17.30 -4.87
N HIS A 59 6.98 15.98 -4.92
CA HIS A 59 7.08 15.09 -3.78
C HIS A 59 7.98 13.92 -4.13
N GLU A 60 8.90 13.57 -3.26
CA GLU A 60 9.64 12.32 -3.32
C GLU A 60 9.84 11.82 -1.89
N MET A 61 9.22 10.69 -1.56
CA MET A 61 9.33 10.08 -0.24
C MET A 61 9.56 8.59 -0.35
N HIS A 62 10.32 8.07 0.61
CA HIS A 62 10.64 6.66 0.77
C HIS A 62 10.17 6.20 2.14
N VAL A 63 9.66 4.97 2.21
CA VAL A 63 9.24 4.32 3.45
C VAL A 63 9.75 2.89 3.43
N ARG A 64 10.32 2.42 4.55
CA ARG A 64 10.63 1.00 4.78
C ARG A 64 9.86 0.51 6.00
N LEU A 65 9.20 -0.63 5.87
CA LEU A 65 8.57 -1.34 6.99
C LEU A 65 9.26 -2.67 7.19
N THR A 66 9.59 -3.02 8.44
CA THR A 66 10.04 -4.36 8.81
C THR A 66 8.87 -5.13 9.45
N LEU A 67 8.57 -6.31 8.93
CA LEU A 67 7.40 -7.11 9.29
C LEU A 67 7.79 -8.55 9.68
N ASP A 68 6.98 -9.16 10.55
CA ASP A 68 6.97 -10.62 10.75
C ASP A 68 5.88 -11.31 9.92
N LEU A 69 5.84 -12.64 9.96
CA LEU A 69 4.81 -13.46 9.28
C LEU A 69 3.40 -13.31 9.89
N ASP A 70 3.22 -12.56 10.97
CA ASP A 70 1.93 -12.15 11.52
C ASP A 70 1.51 -10.77 11.02
N MET A 71 2.28 -10.18 10.10
CA MET A 71 2.06 -8.85 9.52
C MET A 71 2.15 -7.73 10.56
N VAL A 72 2.88 -7.93 11.66
CA VAL A 72 3.13 -6.91 12.67
C VAL A 72 4.33 -6.07 12.26
N VAL A 73 4.21 -4.74 12.38
CA VAL A 73 5.32 -3.81 12.12
C VAL A 73 6.30 -3.82 13.29
N HIS A 74 7.51 -4.29 13.06
CA HIS A 74 8.62 -4.30 14.03
C HIS A 74 9.46 -3.03 13.97
N ASP A 75 9.63 -2.47 12.77
CA ASP A 75 10.28 -1.18 12.57
C ASP A 75 9.69 -0.45 11.35
N ALA A 76 9.84 0.87 11.33
CA ALA A 76 9.42 1.70 10.23
C ALA A 76 10.32 2.92 10.05
N GLU A 77 10.78 3.21 8.84
CA GLU A 77 11.59 4.39 8.51
C GLU A 77 10.94 5.14 7.36
N ALA A 78 11.07 6.48 7.36
CA ALA A 78 10.62 7.30 6.25
C ALA A 78 11.57 8.48 6.03
N VAL A 79 11.75 8.84 4.76
CA VAL A 79 12.52 10.00 4.33
C VAL A 79 11.68 10.79 3.33
N THR A 80 11.76 12.12 3.43
CA THR A 80 11.23 13.06 2.43
C THR A 80 12.41 13.71 1.74
N GLU A 81 12.69 13.32 0.50
CA GLU A 81 13.78 13.89 -0.31
C GLU A 81 13.35 15.19 -0.97
N TRP A 82 12.15 15.20 -1.54
CA TRP A 82 11.57 16.38 -2.19
C TRP A 82 10.20 16.72 -1.60
N ALA A 83 9.99 18.00 -1.32
CA ALA A 83 8.72 18.53 -0.85
C ALA A 83 8.54 20.00 -1.28
N PRO A 84 7.28 20.50 -1.29
CA PRO A 84 7.00 21.90 -1.62
C PRO A 84 7.30 22.87 -0.48
N TYR A 85 7.38 22.41 0.77
CA TYR A 85 7.58 23.26 1.94
C TYR A 85 8.73 22.72 2.79
N HIS A 86 9.59 23.60 3.31
CA HIS A 86 10.76 23.18 4.10
C HIS A 86 10.39 22.36 5.34
N VAL A 87 9.21 22.62 5.92
CA VAL A 87 8.74 21.96 7.14
C VAL A 87 8.22 20.54 6.91
N CYS A 88 8.00 20.11 5.67
CA CYS A 88 7.41 18.81 5.36
C CYS A 88 8.29 17.63 5.77
N SER A 89 9.61 17.79 5.80
CA SER A 89 10.54 16.73 6.23
C SER A 89 10.31 16.29 7.68
N ASN A 90 9.87 17.21 8.55
CA ASN A 90 9.59 16.91 9.96
C ASN A 90 8.49 15.86 10.15
N ALA A 91 7.56 15.75 9.20
CA ALA A 91 6.45 14.82 9.28
C ALA A 91 6.88 13.35 9.08
N ALA A 92 8.06 13.10 8.49
CA ALA A 92 8.56 11.75 8.26
C ALA A 92 8.78 10.99 9.58
N ALA A 93 9.20 11.69 10.64
CA ALA A 93 9.42 11.10 11.97
C ALA A 93 8.17 10.42 12.55
N SER A 94 6.97 10.88 12.17
CA SER A 94 5.71 10.29 12.63
C SER A 94 5.53 8.82 12.24
N ILE A 95 6.26 8.34 11.22
CA ILE A 95 6.17 6.95 10.75
C ILE A 95 6.38 5.93 11.88
N LYS A 96 7.22 6.25 12.87
CA LYS A 96 7.49 5.36 14.02
C LYS A 96 6.24 5.04 14.84
N ASN A 97 5.18 5.86 14.77
CA ASN A 97 3.92 5.61 15.47
C ASN A 97 3.16 4.36 15.00
N ILE A 98 3.55 3.76 13.86
CA ILE A 98 2.91 2.52 13.37
C ILE A 98 3.60 1.25 13.87
N ILE A 99 4.74 1.37 14.56
CA ILE A 99 5.42 0.20 15.16
C ILE A 99 4.47 -0.47 16.16
N GLY A 100 4.37 -1.80 16.06
CA GLY A 100 3.43 -2.63 16.82
C GLY A 100 2.04 -2.74 16.19
N LEU A 101 1.70 -1.97 15.15
CA LEU A 101 0.45 -2.15 14.43
C LEU A 101 0.53 -3.38 13.51
N GLN A 102 -0.58 -4.09 13.38
CA GLN A 102 -0.72 -5.20 12.44
C GLN A 102 -1.35 -4.72 11.13
N ILE A 103 -0.78 -5.13 9.99
CA ILE A 103 -1.37 -4.96 8.67
C ILE A 103 -2.48 -6.00 8.48
N GLY A 104 -3.68 -5.56 8.12
CA GLY A 104 -4.86 -6.42 7.99
C GLY A 104 -6.17 -5.61 8.00
N PRO A 105 -7.32 -6.23 8.31
CA PRO A 105 -8.60 -5.54 8.40
C PRO A 105 -8.51 -4.28 9.28
N GLY A 106 -9.01 -3.14 8.79
CA GLY A 106 -8.94 -1.86 9.49
C GLY A 106 -7.58 -1.12 9.42
N TRP A 107 -6.61 -1.61 8.64
CA TRP A 107 -5.28 -1.02 8.48
C TRP A 107 -5.31 0.48 8.22
N ARG A 108 -6.03 0.93 7.19
CA ARG A 108 -6.19 2.35 6.85
C ARG A 108 -6.67 3.20 8.03
N GLY A 109 -7.61 2.68 8.82
CA GLY A 109 -8.12 3.37 10.00
C GLY A 109 -7.08 3.48 11.13
N ARG A 110 -6.27 2.44 11.34
CA ARG A 110 -5.17 2.48 12.32
C ARG A 110 -4.06 3.44 11.88
N VAL A 111 -3.64 3.38 10.62
CA VAL A 111 -2.66 4.31 10.03
C VAL A 111 -3.11 5.75 10.16
N ASN A 112 -4.35 6.06 9.78
CA ASN A 112 -4.90 7.41 9.91
C ASN A 112 -4.95 7.91 11.36
N ARG A 113 -5.08 7.03 12.35
CA ARG A 113 -5.02 7.43 13.76
C ARG A 113 -3.59 7.63 14.27
N ALA A 114 -2.65 6.82 13.79
CA ALA A 114 -1.24 6.88 14.21
C ALA A 114 -0.49 8.05 13.56
N LEU A 115 -0.83 8.37 12.31
CA LEU A 115 -0.14 9.38 11.50
C LEU A 115 -0.99 10.63 11.24
N GLY A 116 -2.32 10.49 11.23
CA GLY A 116 -3.22 11.57 10.79
C GLY A 116 -3.39 12.70 11.80
N LYS A 117 -3.86 13.85 11.28
CA LYS A 117 -3.82 15.23 11.83
C LYS A 117 -2.55 15.98 11.41
N ALA A 118 -2.33 17.17 11.97
CA ALA A 118 -1.24 18.08 11.61
C ALA A 118 0.19 17.56 11.90
N THR A 119 0.34 16.31 12.36
CA THR A 119 1.61 15.71 12.78
C THR A 119 2.22 14.77 11.73
N GLY A 120 1.46 14.32 10.74
CA GLY A 120 1.94 13.38 9.72
C GLY A 120 1.89 13.93 8.30
N CYS A 121 2.49 13.18 7.37
CA CYS A 121 2.51 13.50 5.95
C CYS A 121 1.41 12.70 5.23
N THR A 122 0.54 13.40 4.49
CA THR A 122 -0.51 12.76 3.68
C THR A 122 0.09 11.75 2.69
N HIS A 123 1.18 12.09 2.01
CA HIS A 123 1.82 11.23 1.02
C HIS A 123 2.35 9.91 1.62
N ILE A 124 3.03 9.98 2.77
CA ILE A 124 3.48 8.80 3.50
C ILE A 124 2.28 7.97 3.98
N THR A 125 1.24 8.62 4.50
CA THR A 125 0.03 7.96 5.00
C THR A 125 -0.69 7.21 3.86
N GLU A 126 -0.79 7.81 2.69
CA GLU A 126 -1.39 7.19 1.49
C GLU A 126 -0.55 6.03 0.96
N LEU A 127 0.79 6.17 0.96
CA LEU A 127 1.73 5.13 0.51
C LEU A 127 1.62 3.82 1.30
N LEU A 128 1.22 3.88 2.57
CA LEU A 128 1.02 2.69 3.41
C LEU A 128 -0.13 1.77 2.94
N GLY A 129 -1.04 2.28 2.10
CA GLY A 129 -2.06 1.46 1.45
C GLY A 129 -1.49 0.43 0.47
N PRO A 130 -0.85 0.86 -0.63
CA PRO A 130 -0.22 -0.06 -1.58
C PRO A 130 0.90 -0.90 -0.93
N MET A 131 1.67 -0.35 0.01
CA MET A 131 2.66 -1.13 0.75
C MET A 131 2.05 -2.31 1.52
N ALA A 132 0.87 -2.16 2.12
CA ALA A 132 0.18 -3.26 2.79
C ALA A 132 -0.23 -4.37 1.82
N THR A 133 -0.68 -4.02 0.62
CA THR A 133 -0.98 -5.01 -0.43
C THR A 133 0.29 -5.72 -0.89
N THR A 134 1.38 -4.98 -1.13
CA THR A 134 2.68 -5.56 -1.48
C THR A 134 3.17 -6.50 -0.40
N ALA A 135 3.11 -6.11 0.87
CA ALA A 135 3.46 -6.94 2.01
C ALA A 135 2.73 -8.29 1.99
N TYR A 136 1.40 -8.25 1.84
CA TYR A 136 0.60 -9.46 1.78
C TYR A 136 1.00 -10.35 0.59
N GLN A 137 1.14 -9.79 -0.61
CA GLN A 137 1.50 -10.56 -1.81
C GLN A 137 2.92 -11.12 -1.74
N THR A 138 3.85 -10.41 -1.10
CA THR A 138 5.22 -10.90 -0.85
C THR A 138 5.23 -12.10 0.11
N MET A 139 4.38 -12.09 1.13
CA MET A 139 4.50 -13.00 2.28
C MET A 139 3.48 -14.14 2.31
N VAL A 140 2.39 -14.05 1.53
CA VAL A 140 1.26 -15.01 1.59
C VAL A 140 1.69 -16.47 1.41
N ALA A 141 2.63 -16.75 0.50
CA ALA A 141 3.11 -18.11 0.27
C ALA A 141 3.85 -18.68 1.48
N GLU A 142 4.62 -17.85 2.20
CA GLU A 142 5.33 -18.30 3.40
C GLU A 142 4.40 -18.41 4.61
N MET A 143 3.42 -17.51 4.73
CA MET A 143 2.37 -17.62 5.75
C MET A 143 1.56 -18.91 5.61
N GLN A 144 1.27 -19.31 4.37
CA GLN A 144 0.59 -20.58 4.08
C GLN A 144 1.44 -21.78 4.50
N LYS A 145 2.74 -21.80 4.18
CA LYS A 145 3.65 -22.87 4.64
C LYS A 145 3.71 -22.96 6.16
N ARG A 146 3.78 -21.81 6.87
CA ARG A 146 3.81 -21.75 8.33
C ARG A 146 2.53 -22.31 8.97
N SER A 147 1.38 -22.09 8.33
CA SER A 147 0.07 -22.49 8.87
C SER A 147 -0.23 -23.99 8.69
N GLY A 148 0.58 -24.72 7.92
CA GLY A 148 0.34 -26.12 7.59
C GLY A 148 -0.75 -26.30 6.52
N PRO A 149 -1.22 -27.54 6.29
CA PRO A 149 -2.30 -27.83 5.35
C PRO A 149 -3.54 -27.00 5.66
N ALA A 150 -4.25 -26.57 4.62
CA ALA A 150 -5.52 -25.85 4.80
C ALA A 150 -6.51 -26.71 5.60
N ASP A 151 -7.08 -26.15 6.65
CA ASP A 151 -8.21 -26.74 7.35
C ASP A 151 -9.50 -26.40 6.60
N ASP A 152 -10.04 -27.39 5.89
CA ASP A 152 -11.30 -27.27 5.13
C ASP A 152 -12.53 -27.01 6.01
N SER A 153 -12.38 -26.98 7.35
CA SER A 153 -13.42 -26.54 8.28
C SER A 153 -13.59 -25.01 8.32
N GLN A 154 -12.57 -24.25 7.89
CA GLN A 154 -12.56 -22.78 7.92
C GLN A 154 -12.64 -22.20 6.50
N PRO A 155 -13.26 -21.01 6.33
CA PRO A 155 -13.25 -20.35 5.05
C PRO A 155 -11.83 -19.89 4.68
N PRO A 156 -11.46 -19.96 3.39
CA PRO A 156 -10.17 -19.48 2.92
C PRO A 156 -10.05 -17.97 3.16
N ARG A 157 -8.87 -17.51 3.58
CA ARG A 157 -8.63 -16.10 3.93
C ARG A 157 -8.94 -15.11 2.80
N GLN A 158 -8.88 -15.57 1.55
CA GLN A 158 -9.12 -14.75 0.36
C GLN A 158 -10.59 -14.74 -0.09
N LEU A 159 -11.49 -15.47 0.58
CA LEU A 159 -12.92 -15.46 0.24
C LEU A 159 -13.48 -14.05 0.29
N ASN A 160 -14.20 -13.64 -0.76
CA ASN A 160 -14.76 -12.30 -0.95
C ASN A 160 -13.72 -11.16 -0.93
N ALA A 161 -12.42 -11.46 -1.06
CA ALA A 161 -11.37 -10.44 -1.05
C ALA A 161 -11.19 -9.74 -2.42
N CYS A 162 -11.64 -10.37 -3.51
CA CYS A 162 -11.63 -9.77 -4.85
C CYS A 162 -12.70 -10.42 -5.74
N PHE A 163 -12.92 -9.85 -6.93
CA PHE A 163 -13.90 -10.36 -7.90
C PHE A 163 -13.70 -11.85 -8.22
N ALA A 164 -12.46 -12.30 -8.39
CA ALA A 164 -12.17 -13.69 -8.67
C ALA A 164 -12.58 -14.61 -7.51
N TYR A 165 -12.43 -14.15 -6.26
CA TYR A 165 -12.75 -14.90 -5.06
C TYR A 165 -14.11 -14.57 -4.45
N ALA A 166 -15.02 -13.98 -5.22
CA ALA A 166 -16.41 -13.83 -4.80
C ALA A 166 -17.00 -15.22 -4.47
N ASP A 167 -17.74 -15.33 -3.38
CA ASP A 167 -18.28 -16.60 -2.89
C ASP A 167 -19.30 -17.25 -3.84
N ASP A 168 -19.81 -16.51 -4.81
CA ASP A 168 -20.64 -16.98 -5.92
C ASP A 168 -19.87 -17.12 -7.25
N GLY A 169 -18.54 -16.92 -7.23
CA GLY A 169 -17.68 -16.90 -8.40
C GLY A 169 -17.20 -18.29 -8.85
N PRO A 170 -16.77 -18.42 -10.11
CA PRO A 170 -16.33 -19.70 -10.68
C PRO A 170 -15.04 -20.23 -10.04
N VAL A 171 -14.18 -19.37 -9.50
CA VAL A 171 -12.95 -19.81 -8.82
C VAL A 171 -13.29 -20.43 -7.47
N VAL A 172 -14.17 -19.80 -6.67
CA VAL A 172 -14.61 -20.38 -5.39
C VAL A 172 -15.35 -21.70 -5.63
N LYS A 173 -16.19 -21.78 -6.66
CA LYS A 173 -16.85 -23.04 -7.05
C LYS A 173 -15.86 -24.18 -7.33
N ARG A 174 -14.70 -23.87 -7.93
CA ARG A 174 -13.68 -24.85 -8.33
C ARG A 174 -12.73 -25.20 -7.19
N GLU A 175 -12.17 -24.19 -6.51
CA GLU A 175 -11.13 -24.36 -5.50
C GLU A 175 -11.70 -24.66 -4.10
N TRP A 176 -12.89 -24.12 -3.80
CA TRP A 176 -13.48 -24.15 -2.46
C TRP A 176 -15.01 -24.43 -2.50
N PRO A 177 -15.44 -25.55 -3.08
CA PRO A 177 -16.86 -25.84 -3.35
C PRO A 177 -17.74 -25.81 -2.10
N ARG A 178 -17.19 -26.12 -0.91
CA ARG A 178 -17.89 -26.02 0.38
C ARG A 178 -18.36 -24.60 0.72
N TRP A 179 -17.64 -23.59 0.24
CA TRP A 179 -17.88 -22.18 0.56
C TRP A 179 -18.60 -21.43 -0.59
N TYR A 180 -18.96 -22.13 -1.66
CA TYR A 180 -19.65 -21.55 -2.82
C TYR A 180 -21.13 -21.28 -2.52
N ARG A 181 -21.61 -20.07 -2.80
CA ARG A 181 -22.99 -19.61 -2.56
C ARG A 181 -23.76 -19.23 -3.82
N GLY A 182 -23.19 -19.43 -5.01
CA GLY A 182 -23.86 -19.06 -6.26
C GLY A 182 -25.06 -19.94 -6.64
N GLY A 183 -25.38 -20.97 -5.86
CA GLY A 183 -26.63 -21.73 -5.96
C GLY A 183 -27.82 -21.12 -5.19
N ASP A 184 -27.56 -20.14 -4.31
CA ASP A 184 -28.56 -19.54 -3.41
C ASP A 184 -29.18 -18.24 -3.98
N LYS A 185 -28.83 -17.87 -5.22
CA LYS A 185 -29.41 -16.71 -5.89
C LYS A 185 -30.73 -17.09 -6.58
N PRO A 186 -31.87 -16.49 -6.23
CA PRO A 186 -33.07 -16.64 -7.05
C PRO A 186 -32.78 -16.11 -8.45
N VAL A 187 -33.26 -16.86 -9.45
CA VAL A 187 -33.19 -16.54 -10.88
C VAL A 187 -33.87 -15.20 -11.17
#